data_AF-A0A7C0Y4K7-F1
#
_entry.id   AF-A0A7C0Y4K7-F1
#
_cell.length_a   1.000
_cell.length_b   1.000
_cell.length_c   1.000
_cell.angle_alpha   90.00
_cell.angle_beta   90.00
_cell.angle_gamma   90.00
#
_symmetry.space_group_name_H-M   'P 1'
#
loop_
_entity.id
_entity.type
_entity.pdbx_description
1 polymer ?
#
loop_
_entity_poly.entity_id
_entity_poly.type
_entity_poly.pdbx_seq_one_letter_code
_entity_poly.pdbx_strand_id
1 'polypeptide(L)' 'MIEEIKNKYESKFMAINGVVGVGIGKTKDGVSCIKVYVKEKTTEIEKLIPNKVEGINVEIEEVGEISAL' A
#
# COMPACT_ATOMS: atom_id res chain seq x y z
N MET A 1 -15.95 2.77 4.13
CA MET A 1 -15.30 3.27 5.37
C MET A 1 -13.78 3.05 5.46
N ILE A 2 -13.18 2.12 4.71
CA ILE A 2 -11.72 2.13 4.43
C ILE A 2 -11.47 1.83 2.96
N GLU A 3 -12.35 1.04 2.34
CA GLU A 3 -12.40 0.75 0.91
C GLU A 3 -12.48 2.01 0.04
N GLU A 4 -13.27 3.00 0.42
CA GLU A 4 -13.36 4.30 -0.28
C GLU A 4 -12.02 5.05 -0.28
N ILE A 5 -11.35 5.09 0.87
CA ILE A 5 -10.03 5.72 1.02
C ILE A 5 -9.00 4.91 0.23
N LYS A 6 -9.02 3.58 0.36
CA LYS A 6 -8.17 2.68 -0.42
C LYS A 6 -8.37 2.92 -1.91
N ASN A 7 -9.59 2.94 -2.44
CA ASN A 7 -9.87 3.14 -3.86
C ASN A 7 -9.45 4.55 -4.35
N LYS A 8 -9.75 5.59 -3.55
CA LYS A 8 -9.33 6.98 -3.83
C LYS A 8 -7.81 7.13 -3.95
N TYR A 9 -7.05 6.38 -3.14
CA TYR A 9 -5.59 6.39 -3.15
C TYR A 9 -4.98 5.27 -3.99
N GLU A 10 -5.72 4.23 -4.35
CA GLU A 10 -5.26 3.07 -5.12
C GLU A 10 -4.72 3.53 -6.46
N SER A 11 -5.47 4.35 -7.20
CA SER A 11 -5.00 4.90 -8.48
C SER A 11 -3.73 5.73 -8.34
N LYS A 12 -3.53 6.43 -7.20
CA LYS A 12 -2.31 7.21 -6.95
C LYS A 12 -1.13 6.31 -6.62
N PHE A 13 -1.35 5.27 -5.82
CA PHE A 13 -0.30 4.32 -5.47
C PHE A 13 0.06 3.43 -6.65
N MET A 14 -0.90 2.91 -7.40
CA MET A 14 -0.64 2.14 -8.62
C MET A 14 0.04 2.97 -9.73
N ALA A 15 -0.05 4.31 -9.68
CA ALA A 15 0.71 5.18 -10.58
C ALA A 15 2.19 5.30 -10.19
N ILE A 16 2.59 4.89 -8.97
CA ILE A 16 3.99 4.88 -8.54
C ILE A 16 4.68 3.67 -9.16
N ASN A 17 5.81 3.93 -9.83
CA ASN A 17 6.62 2.88 -10.41
C ASN A 17 7.16 1.95 -9.31
N GLY A 18 6.83 0.66 -9.41
CA GLY A 18 7.20 -0.36 -8.42
C GLY A 18 6.05 -0.81 -7.49
N VAL A 19 4.92 -0.10 -7.46
CA VAL A 19 3.71 -0.60 -6.81
C VAL A 19 3.05 -1.66 -7.69
N VAL A 20 2.84 -2.86 -7.13
CA VAL A 20 2.18 -3.98 -7.81
C VAL A 20 0.74 -4.17 -7.36
N GLY A 21 0.37 -3.67 -6.18
CA GLY A 21 -1.01 -3.75 -5.71
C GLY A 21 -1.26 -2.97 -4.42
N VAL A 22 -2.54 -2.76 -4.11
CA VAL A 22 -2.99 -2.13 -2.86
C VAL A 22 -4.09 -2.98 -2.25
N GLY A 23 -3.93 -3.33 -0.98
CA GLY A 23 -4.88 -4.11 -0.19
C GLY A 23 -5.27 -3.41 1.10
N ILE A 24 -6.25 -3.99 1.78
CA ILE A 24 -6.64 -3.59 3.13
C ILE A 24 -6.26 -4.73 4.06
N GLY A 25 -5.44 -4.42 5.05
CA GLY A 25 -5.01 -5.35 6.08
C GLY A 25 -5.38 -4.84 7.48
N LYS A 26 -4.83 -5.49 8.49
CA LYS A 26 -4.87 -5.04 9.87
C LYS A 26 -3.44 -4.94 10.41
N THR A 27 -3.14 -3.92 11.22
CA THR A 27 -1.90 -3.89 12.00
C THR A 27 -1.89 -5.04 13.02
N LYS A 28 -0.73 -5.25 13.66
CA LYS A 28 -0.58 -6.14 14.83
C LYS A 28 -1.60 -5.83 15.95
N ASP A 29 -1.99 -4.56 16.09
CA ASP A 29 -3.00 -4.10 17.05
C ASP A 29 -4.46 -4.32 16.58
N GLY A 30 -4.67 -4.93 15.41
CA GLY A 30 -6.00 -5.20 14.86
C GLY A 30 -6.71 -4.01 14.21
N VAL A 31 -6.00 -2.88 14.06
CA VAL A 31 -6.53 -1.66 13.42
C VAL A 31 -6.50 -1.82 11.90
N SER A 32 -7.55 -1.40 11.21
CA SER A 32 -7.62 -1.45 9.75
C SER A 32 -6.58 -0.51 9.11
N CYS A 33 -5.81 -1.05 8.17
CA CYS A 33 -4.69 -0.36 7.52
C CYS A 33 -4.68 -0.63 6.02
N ILE A 34 -4.02 0.23 5.26
CA ILE A 34 -3.78 0.01 3.83
C ILE A 34 -2.43 -0.68 3.70
N LYS A 35 -2.41 -1.84 3.03
CA LYS A 35 -1.16 -2.50 2.64
C LYS A 35 -0.85 -2.15 1.19
N VAL A 36 0.32 -1.59 0.95
CA VAL A 36 0.81 -1.34 -0.41
C VAL A 36 1.84 -2.39 -0.75
N TYR A 37 1.53 -3.18 -1.75
CA TYR A 37 2.38 -4.24 -2.25
C TYR A 37 3.29 -3.70 -3.34
N VAL A 38 4.59 -3.87 -3.16
CA VAL A 38 5.62 -3.36 -4.08
C VAL A 38 6.52 -4.50 -4.54
N LYS A 39 7.00 -4.42 -5.79
CA LYS A 39 7.94 -5.42 -6.34
C LYS A 39 9.27 -5.38 -5.60
N GLU A 40 9.76 -4.20 -5.30
CA GLU A 40 11.00 -3.96 -4.57
C GLU A 40 10.80 -2.76 -3.64
N LYS A 41 11.17 -2.90 -2.37
CA LYS A 41 11.07 -1.83 -1.38
C LYS A 41 12.28 -0.92 -1.50
N THR A 42 12.14 0.09 -2.34
CA THR A 42 13.16 1.13 -2.51
C THR A 42 12.88 2.32 -1.60
N THR A 43 13.95 3.03 -1.21
CA THR A 43 13.84 4.25 -0.38
C THR A 43 13.06 5.36 -1.09
N GLU A 44 13.02 5.34 -2.42
CA GLU A 44 12.23 6.27 -3.22
C GLU A 44 10.73 6.02 -3.05
N ILE A 45 10.30 4.76 -3.11
CA ILE A 45 8.90 4.38 -2.87
C ILE A 45 8.47 4.69 -1.44
N GLU A 46 9.32 4.42 -0.43
CA GLU A 46 9.03 4.80 0.96
C GLU A 46 8.90 6.31 1.17
N LYS A 47 9.56 7.13 0.35
CA LYS A 47 9.41 8.59 0.36
C LYS A 47 8.15 9.06 -0.37
N LEU A 48 7.75 8.36 -1.43
CA LEU A 48 6.56 8.69 -2.23
C LEU A 48 5.27 8.27 -1.53
N ILE A 49 5.29 7.16 -0.80
CA ILE A 49 4.11 6.62 -0.13
C ILE A 49 4.09 7.10 1.32
N PRO A 50 3.10 7.91 1.72
CA PRO A 50 2.96 8.32 3.11
C PRO A 50 2.53 7.12 3.98
N ASN A 51 3.16 7.01 5.14
CA ASN A 51 2.87 6.06 6.22
C ASN A 51 1.43 6.14 6.78
N LYS A 52 0.69 7.19 6.43
CA LYS A 52 -0.67 7.46 6.93
C LYS A 52 -1.47 8.29 5.93
N VAL A 53 -2.70 7.87 5.62
CA VAL A 53 -3.63 8.61 4.74
C VAL A 53 -5.00 8.71 5.38
N GLU A 54 -5.55 9.92 5.43
CA GLU A 54 -6.88 10.22 6.02
C GLU A 54 -7.12 9.56 7.40
N GLY A 55 -6.06 9.46 8.22
CA GLY A 55 -6.12 8.86 9.56
C GLY A 55 -5.81 7.36 9.61
N ILE A 56 -5.69 6.68 8.47
CA ILE A 56 -5.44 5.24 8.32
C ILE A 56 -3.95 4.99 8.09
N ASN A 57 -3.37 4.01 8.80
CA ASN A 57 -1.97 3.66 8.61
C ASN A 57 -1.76 2.96 7.25
N VAL A 58 -0.64 3.25 6.61
CA VAL A 58 -0.21 2.63 5.35
C VAL A 58 1.08 1.88 5.60
N GLU A 59 1.08 0.59 5.32
CA GLU A 59 2.26 -0.26 5.41
C GLU A 59 2.70 -0.69 4.01
N ILE A 60 4.00 -0.58 3.74
CA ILE A 60 4.60 -1.00 2.48
C ILE A 60 5.17 -2.40 2.67
N GLU A 61 4.67 -3.36 1.90
CA GLU A 61 5.07 -4.77 1.92
C GLU A 61 5.71 -5.14 0.60
N GLU A 62 7.00 -5.52 0.65
CA GLU A 62 7.68 -6.08 -0.51
C GLU A 62 7.17 -7.50 -0.75
N VAL A 63 6.60 -7.72 -1.93
CA VAL A 63 6.06 -9.03 -2.33
C VAL A 63 6.86 -9.67 -3.47
N GLY A 64 7.85 -8.97 -4.03
CA GLY A 64 8.60 -9.46 -5.18
C GLY A 64 7.72 -9.53 -6.44
N GLU A 65 8.10 -10.43 -7.36
CA GLU A 65 7.29 -10.72 -8.55
C GLU A 65 6.06 -11.54 -8.18
N ILE A 66 4.90 -10.87 -8.09
CA ILE A 66 3.62 -11.58 -8.12
C ILE A 66 3.49 -12.21 -9.50
N SER A 67 3.78 -13.51 -9.58
CA SER A 67 3.47 -14.36 -10.72
C SER A 67 2.07 -14.92 -10.46
N ALA A 68 1.07 -14.43 -11.18
CA ALA A 68 -0.18 -15.17 -11.29
C ALA A 68 0.11 -16.44 -12.12
N LEU A 69 0.05 -17.61 -11.48
CA LEU A 69 0.12 -18.93 -12.15
C LEU A 69 -1.21 -19.29 -12.81
#